data_AF-A0A9D8ZE26-F1
#
_entry.id   AF-A0A9D8ZE26-F1
#
_cell.length_a   1.000
_cell.length_b   1.000
_cell.length_c   1.000
_cell.angle_alpha   90.00
_cell.angle_beta   90.00
_cell.angle_gamma   90.00
#
_symmetry.space_group_name_H-M   'P 1'
#
loop_
_entity.id
_entity.type
_entity.pdbx_description
1 polymer ?
#
loop_
_entity_poly.entity_id
_entity_poly.type
_entity_poly.pdbx_seq_one_letter_code
_entity_poly.pdbx_strand_id
1 'polypeptide(L)'
;MKWANIFIGIVVSLVLTNCNGEKNTSKIDTSGQREFDDSKYTLYPDYPKGDCRRYGIFPDSTNNRIHPKTGVSRMESLMELSEKSKATIYFPKGFYGVNLLFHSKRNVSFTFNQAQFNLLDITDEEGTESSHIKLMGTLILYDRFGTYNSNNIEVDSLIIKSDSTKNLSNNRSRGCHIYKGTKFLKIKYLEIQDLGSGGEQYKNNHAALALDGLWNNPENITIDEVLIKSSDRHGAYVTGNNNKIHKITIEKYAQGTMDFMTGMQDSQKGEEQILSGLWINRCNDCVFDEVYVKGEEPYLLKLDEGKVDRPTFINELILDLPYKDTLILDDRSTNILVKKILNKNI
;
A
#
# COMPACT_ATOMS: atom_id res chain seq x y z
N MET A 1 -47.15 -55.02 -9.63
CA MET A 1 -47.66 -56.05 -10.57
C MET A 1 -48.46 -55.32 -11.65
N LYS A 2 -48.11 -55.55 -12.94
CA LYS A 2 -48.81 -55.15 -14.19
C LYS A 2 -48.79 -53.67 -14.64
N TRP A 3 -47.74 -53.36 -15.41
CA TRP A 3 -47.72 -52.80 -16.77
C TRP A 3 -48.97 -52.15 -17.41
N ALA A 4 -48.71 -50.94 -17.95
CA ALA A 4 -49.00 -50.42 -19.29
C ALA A 4 -50.45 -50.11 -19.74
N ASN A 5 -50.68 -48.86 -20.17
CA ASN A 5 -50.90 -48.57 -21.59
C ASN A 5 -50.72 -47.08 -21.93
N ILE A 6 -50.15 -46.89 -23.12
CA ILE A 6 -49.72 -45.66 -23.80
C ILE A 6 -50.89 -45.08 -24.59
N PHE A 7 -51.02 -43.75 -24.69
CA PHE A 7 -51.44 -43.13 -25.95
C PHE A 7 -50.83 -41.73 -26.17
N ILE A 8 -50.38 -41.58 -27.42
CA ILE A 8 -49.64 -40.52 -28.11
C ILE A 8 -50.42 -39.20 -28.23
N GLY A 9 -49.70 -38.08 -28.22
CA GLY A 9 -50.21 -36.77 -28.65
C GLY A 9 -49.11 -35.73 -28.82
N ILE A 10 -48.28 -35.88 -29.85
CA ILE A 10 -47.29 -34.90 -30.30
C ILE A 10 -48.02 -33.79 -31.06
N VAL A 11 -47.82 -32.52 -30.68
CA VAL A 11 -48.02 -31.38 -31.58
C VAL A 11 -46.73 -30.58 -31.62
N VAL A 12 -46.01 -30.79 -32.71
CA VAL A 12 -44.94 -29.93 -33.21
C VAL A 12 -45.60 -28.73 -33.88
N SER A 13 -45.20 -27.52 -33.51
CA SER A 13 -45.30 -26.36 -34.39
C SER A 13 -44.05 -25.51 -34.24
N LEU A 14 -43.04 -25.87 -35.02
CA LEU A 14 -41.97 -24.97 -35.45
C LEU A 14 -42.55 -24.02 -36.49
N VAL A 15 -42.59 -22.72 -36.19
CA VAL A 15 -42.48 -21.69 -37.23
C VAL A 15 -41.36 -20.74 -36.83
N LEU A 16 -40.45 -20.62 -37.78
CA LEU A 16 -39.21 -19.88 -37.76
C LEU A 16 -39.43 -18.36 -37.92
N THR A 17 -38.35 -17.64 -37.62
CA THR A 17 -38.01 -16.27 -38.02
C THR A 17 -38.52 -15.14 -37.11
N ASN A 18 -37.63 -14.55 -36.32
CA ASN A 18 -36.95 -13.33 -36.77
C ASN A 18 -35.65 -13.07 -35.98
N CYS A 19 -34.52 -13.11 -36.68
CA CYS A 19 -33.24 -12.57 -36.20
C CYS A 19 -33.28 -11.05 -36.33
N ASN A 20 -33.44 -10.34 -35.23
CA ASN A 20 -32.93 -8.98 -35.11
C ASN A 20 -31.80 -9.01 -34.08
N GLY A 21 -30.57 -8.83 -34.56
CA GLY A 21 -29.40 -8.64 -33.72
C GLY A 21 -29.50 -7.30 -33.00
N GLU A 22 -30.02 -7.33 -31.78
CA GLU A 22 -29.82 -6.24 -30.84
C GLU A 22 -28.40 -6.35 -30.28
N LYS A 23 -27.61 -5.31 -30.52
CA LYS A 23 -26.33 -5.09 -29.84
C LYS A 23 -26.62 -5.07 -28.34
N ASN A 24 -26.14 -6.10 -27.63
CA ASN A 24 -25.97 -6.07 -26.18
C ASN A 24 -24.99 -4.93 -25.82
N THR A 25 -25.50 -3.72 -25.70
CA THR A 25 -24.89 -2.74 -24.80
C THR A 25 -25.22 -3.21 -23.40
N SER A 26 -24.21 -3.77 -22.74
CA SER A 26 -24.22 -3.96 -21.30
C SER A 26 -24.53 -2.63 -20.65
N LYS A 27 -25.81 -2.42 -20.29
CA LYS A 27 -26.16 -1.43 -19.28
C LYS A 27 -25.46 -1.89 -18.02
N ILE A 28 -24.42 -1.16 -17.65
CA ILE A 28 -23.80 -1.24 -16.33
C ILE A 28 -24.94 -1.05 -15.34
N ASP A 29 -25.25 -2.12 -14.62
CA ASP A 29 -26.22 -2.14 -13.53
C ASP A 29 -25.70 -1.18 -12.46
N THR A 30 -26.20 0.05 -12.50
CA THR A 30 -25.95 1.11 -11.51
C THR A 30 -26.93 0.90 -10.36
N SER A 31 -26.87 -0.28 -9.74
CA SER A 31 -27.68 -0.62 -8.59
C SER A 31 -27.16 0.11 -7.35
N GLY A 32 -27.68 1.32 -7.12
CA GLY A 32 -27.98 1.84 -5.79
C GLY A 32 -26.82 2.36 -4.93
N GLN A 33 -26.02 3.32 -5.40
CA GLN A 33 -25.48 4.30 -4.46
C GLN A 33 -26.64 5.23 -4.07
N ARG A 34 -26.98 5.31 -2.77
CA ARG A 34 -27.80 6.42 -2.26
C ARG A 34 -27.16 7.70 -2.79
N GLU A 35 -27.90 8.46 -3.58
CA GLU A 35 -27.45 9.79 -3.99
C GLU A 35 -27.24 10.60 -2.71
N PHE A 36 -25.99 10.89 -2.37
CA PHE A 36 -25.69 11.69 -1.20
C PHE A 36 -25.89 13.17 -1.51
N ASP A 37 -26.24 13.94 -0.50
CA ASP A 37 -26.29 15.40 -0.60
C ASP A 37 -24.88 15.97 -0.45
N ASP A 38 -24.43 16.67 -1.48
CA ASP A 38 -23.14 17.32 -1.56
C ASP A 38 -23.25 18.83 -1.82
N SER A 39 -24.45 19.40 -1.65
CA SER A 39 -24.75 20.81 -1.93
C SER A 39 -23.84 21.79 -1.17
N LYS A 40 -23.50 21.47 0.08
CA LYS A 40 -22.56 22.23 0.94
C LYS A 40 -21.13 22.24 0.38
N TYR A 41 -20.75 21.21 -0.38
CA TYR A 41 -19.38 20.97 -0.85
C TYR A 41 -19.20 21.29 -2.34
N THR A 42 -20.29 21.38 -3.11
CA THR A 42 -20.23 21.57 -4.56
C THR A 42 -19.78 22.98 -4.93
N LEU A 43 -18.73 23.08 -5.76
CA LEU A 43 -18.26 24.32 -6.39
C LEU A 43 -18.45 24.31 -7.92
N TYR A 44 -18.34 23.14 -8.55
CA TYR A 44 -18.40 22.96 -10.00
C TYR A 44 -19.45 21.90 -10.35
N PRO A 45 -20.74 22.29 -10.47
CA PRO A 45 -21.85 21.34 -10.57
C PRO A 45 -21.87 20.51 -11.87
N ASP A 46 -21.14 20.94 -12.90
CA ASP A 46 -21.03 20.23 -14.18
C ASP A 46 -20.24 18.91 -14.07
N TYR A 47 -19.44 18.75 -13.01
CA TYR A 47 -18.81 17.48 -12.71
C TYR A 47 -19.77 16.57 -11.94
N PRO A 48 -19.75 15.24 -12.20
CA PRO A 48 -20.65 14.31 -11.53
C PRO A 48 -20.35 14.24 -10.02
N LYS A 49 -21.36 13.90 -9.23
CA LYS A 49 -21.19 13.65 -7.79
C LYS A 49 -20.11 12.60 -7.57
N GLY A 50 -19.22 12.86 -6.63
CA GLY A 50 -18.07 12.01 -6.32
C GLY A 50 -16.80 12.34 -7.11
N ASP A 51 -16.86 13.12 -8.19
CA ASP A 51 -15.63 13.59 -8.86
C ASP A 51 -14.96 14.70 -8.02
N CYS A 52 -13.66 14.58 -7.73
CA CYS A 52 -12.95 15.56 -6.90
C CYS A 52 -13.01 17.00 -7.46
N ARG A 53 -13.12 17.15 -8.78
CA ARG A 53 -13.19 18.46 -9.47
C ARG A 53 -14.50 19.18 -9.18
N ARG A 54 -15.58 18.45 -8.91
CA ARG A 54 -16.86 19.02 -8.44
C ARG A 54 -16.70 19.87 -7.19
N TYR A 55 -15.76 19.48 -6.34
CA TYR A 55 -15.46 20.11 -5.05
C TYR A 55 -14.23 21.04 -5.12
N GLY A 56 -13.75 21.33 -6.33
CA GLY A 56 -12.68 22.28 -6.61
C GLY A 56 -11.27 21.74 -6.39
N ILE A 57 -11.09 20.43 -6.43
CA ILE A 57 -9.78 19.77 -6.42
C ILE A 57 -9.42 19.35 -7.84
N PHE A 58 -8.38 19.99 -8.42
CA PHE A 58 -7.96 19.79 -9.81
C PHE A 58 -6.51 19.31 -9.89
N PRO A 59 -6.13 18.54 -10.93
CA PRO A 59 -4.75 18.14 -11.15
C PRO A 59 -3.91 19.29 -11.77
N ASP A 60 -3.88 20.44 -11.10
CA ASP A 60 -3.20 21.67 -11.53
C ASP A 60 -2.26 22.27 -10.46
N SER A 61 -2.04 21.55 -9.36
CA SER A 61 -1.25 21.97 -8.20
C SER A 61 -1.77 23.20 -7.43
N THR A 62 -2.99 23.68 -7.69
CA THR A 62 -3.53 24.88 -7.03
C THR A 62 -4.56 24.58 -5.93
N ASN A 63 -4.41 23.43 -5.26
CA ASN A 63 -5.42 22.87 -4.34
C ASN A 63 -5.32 23.35 -2.88
N ASN A 64 -4.27 24.10 -2.51
CA ASN A 64 -4.08 24.68 -1.17
C ASN A 64 -4.96 25.93 -0.94
N ARG A 65 -6.26 25.84 -1.28
CA ARG A 65 -7.22 26.93 -1.14
C ARG A 65 -8.26 26.60 -0.08
N ILE A 66 -8.80 27.65 0.54
CA ILE A 66 -9.98 27.54 1.40
C ILE A 66 -11.21 27.30 0.52
N HIS A 67 -12.07 26.41 0.99
CA HIS A 67 -13.33 26.11 0.36
C HIS A 67 -14.38 27.15 0.80
N PRO A 68 -15.02 27.87 -0.15
CA PRO A 68 -15.78 29.09 0.14
C PRO A 68 -17.06 28.85 0.94
N LYS A 69 -17.59 27.62 0.99
CA LYS A 69 -18.83 27.28 1.72
C LYS A 69 -18.59 26.62 3.08
N THR A 70 -17.43 26.01 3.30
CA THR A 70 -17.12 25.24 4.52
C THR A 70 -16.14 25.95 5.43
N GLY A 71 -15.33 26.88 4.89
CA GLY A 71 -14.36 27.68 5.65
C GLY A 71 -13.04 26.97 5.97
N VAL A 72 -12.91 25.69 5.60
CA VAL A 72 -11.68 24.88 5.78
C VAL A 72 -11.00 24.65 4.42
N SER A 73 -9.83 24.01 4.41
CA SER A 73 -9.16 23.69 3.14
C SER A 73 -10.05 22.84 2.23
N ARG A 74 -9.88 22.94 0.91
CA ARG A 74 -10.67 22.13 -0.04
C ARG A 74 -10.45 20.62 0.15
N MET A 75 -9.23 20.21 0.50
CA MET A 75 -8.93 18.80 0.76
C MET A 75 -9.62 18.32 2.04
N GLU A 76 -9.60 19.11 3.11
CA GLU A 76 -10.32 18.81 4.35
C GLU A 76 -11.83 18.73 4.12
N SER A 77 -12.37 19.67 3.34
CA SER A 77 -13.79 19.65 2.95
C SER A 77 -14.16 18.38 2.18
N LEU A 78 -13.26 17.90 1.32
CA LEU A 78 -13.46 16.68 0.55
C LEU A 78 -13.40 15.42 1.41
N MET A 79 -12.49 15.39 2.39
CA MET A 79 -12.41 14.32 3.39
C MET A 79 -13.67 14.27 4.24
N GLU A 80 -14.11 15.43 4.78
CA GLU A 80 -15.37 15.53 5.52
C GLU A 80 -16.57 15.01 4.73
N LEU A 81 -16.64 15.37 3.45
CA LEU A 81 -17.71 14.89 2.58
C LEU A 81 -17.67 13.37 2.49
N SER A 82 -16.53 12.77 2.17
CA SER A 82 -16.38 11.32 2.05
C SER A 82 -16.76 10.62 3.36
N GLU A 83 -16.27 11.12 4.49
CA GLU A 83 -16.53 10.57 5.82
C GLU A 83 -18.02 10.64 6.21
N LYS A 84 -18.66 11.81 6.06
CA LYS A 84 -20.06 12.02 6.48
C LYS A 84 -21.06 11.32 5.57
N SER A 85 -20.82 11.35 4.26
CA SER A 85 -21.74 10.78 3.28
C SER A 85 -21.45 9.33 2.94
N LYS A 86 -20.28 8.80 3.36
CA LYS A 86 -19.72 7.52 2.90
C LYS A 86 -19.55 7.46 1.38
N ALA A 87 -19.46 8.61 0.72
CA ALA A 87 -19.25 8.70 -0.70
C ALA A 87 -17.82 8.29 -1.07
N THR A 88 -17.72 7.54 -2.16
CA THR A 88 -16.43 7.32 -2.82
C THR A 88 -16.09 8.54 -3.66
N ILE A 89 -14.92 9.14 -3.42
CA ILE A 89 -14.41 10.27 -4.20
C ILE A 89 -13.42 9.76 -5.25
N TYR A 90 -13.68 10.11 -6.50
CA TYR A 90 -12.84 9.77 -7.64
C TYR A 90 -11.86 10.90 -7.98
N PHE A 91 -10.59 10.54 -8.10
CA PHE A 91 -9.50 11.41 -8.54
C PHE A 91 -9.05 11.00 -9.95
N PRO A 92 -9.34 11.83 -10.98
CA PRO A 92 -8.78 11.66 -12.31
C PRO A 92 -7.25 11.74 -12.31
N LYS A 93 -6.65 11.23 -13.39
CA LYS A 93 -5.21 11.30 -13.64
C LYS A 93 -4.68 12.72 -13.61
N GLY A 94 -3.54 12.89 -12.96
CA GLY A 94 -2.75 14.12 -12.98
C GLY A 94 -2.11 14.41 -11.62
N PHE A 95 -1.40 15.54 -11.53
CA PHE A 95 -0.65 15.93 -10.35
C PHE A 95 -1.39 17.01 -9.57
N TYR A 96 -1.69 16.74 -8.31
CA TYR A 96 -2.50 17.60 -7.46
C TYR A 96 -1.66 18.55 -6.58
N GLY A 97 -0.35 18.37 -6.51
CA GLY A 97 0.56 19.31 -5.83
C GLY A 97 0.28 19.53 -4.34
N VAL A 98 -0.27 18.52 -3.65
CA VAL A 98 -0.62 18.59 -2.22
C VAL A 98 -0.31 17.28 -1.51
N ASN A 99 -0.30 17.34 -0.18
CA ASN A 99 -0.27 16.16 0.69
C ASN A 99 -1.70 15.63 0.90
N LEU A 100 -1.80 14.31 1.08
CA LEU A 100 -2.99 13.65 1.58
C LEU A 100 -2.79 13.37 3.08
N LEU A 101 -3.44 14.16 3.94
CA LEU A 101 -3.25 14.06 5.39
C LEU A 101 -4.53 13.54 6.04
N PHE A 102 -4.54 12.25 6.36
CA PHE A 102 -5.69 11.55 6.93
C PHE A 102 -5.46 11.47 8.43
N HIS A 103 -5.56 12.63 9.09
CA HIS A 103 -5.34 12.77 10.53
C HIS A 103 -6.68 12.60 11.23
N SER A 104 -6.78 11.56 12.06
CA SER A 104 -7.99 11.15 12.77
C SER A 104 -9.24 11.02 11.89
N LYS A 105 -9.09 10.57 10.64
CA LYS A 105 -10.19 10.41 9.69
C LYS A 105 -10.80 9.02 9.72
N ARG A 106 -12.11 8.94 9.52
CA ARG A 106 -12.82 7.65 9.49
C ARG A 106 -13.72 7.50 8.27
N ASN A 107 -13.91 6.27 7.81
CA ASN A 107 -14.85 5.94 6.72
C ASN A 107 -14.59 6.71 5.41
N VAL A 108 -13.32 7.01 5.11
CA VAL A 108 -12.94 7.72 3.88
C VAL A 108 -12.75 6.71 2.76
N SER A 109 -13.35 6.95 1.60
CA SER A 109 -13.20 6.09 0.42
C SER A 109 -12.81 6.92 -0.80
N PHE A 110 -11.58 6.76 -1.27
CA PHE A 110 -11.07 7.40 -2.48
C PHE A 110 -10.74 6.37 -3.57
N THR A 111 -10.91 6.76 -4.83
CA THR A 111 -10.50 5.98 -6.02
C THR A 111 -9.60 6.84 -6.89
N PHE A 112 -8.43 6.31 -7.23
CA PHE A 112 -7.40 7.03 -7.97
C PHE A 112 -7.18 6.42 -9.36
N ASN A 113 -7.26 7.25 -10.40
CA ASN A 113 -6.83 6.86 -11.74
C ASN A 113 -5.44 7.44 -12.01
N GLN A 114 -4.39 6.81 -11.48
CA GLN A 114 -3.00 7.32 -11.57
C GLN A 114 -2.88 8.77 -11.10
N ALA A 115 -3.62 9.12 -10.05
CA ALA A 115 -3.56 10.44 -9.42
C ALA A 115 -2.26 10.55 -8.63
N GLN A 116 -1.62 11.72 -8.72
CA GLN A 116 -0.28 11.94 -8.19
C GLN A 116 -0.32 13.02 -7.09
N PHE A 117 0.29 12.70 -5.95
CA PHE A 117 0.38 13.56 -4.78
C PHE A 117 1.81 13.59 -4.25
N ASN A 118 2.09 14.50 -3.32
CA ASN A 118 3.40 14.55 -2.69
C ASN A 118 3.57 13.36 -1.72
N LEU A 119 2.79 13.33 -0.64
CA LEU A 119 2.79 12.24 0.34
C LEU A 119 1.36 11.87 0.76
N LEU A 120 1.22 10.73 1.41
CA LEU A 120 0.05 10.31 2.15
C LEU A 120 0.46 9.90 3.56
N ASP A 121 -0.10 10.54 4.57
CA ASP A 121 0.05 10.15 5.97
C ASP A 121 -1.35 9.82 6.55
N ILE A 122 -1.48 8.66 7.21
CA ILE A 122 -2.70 8.21 7.90
C ILE A 122 -2.37 8.04 9.38
N THR A 123 -2.81 8.99 10.21
CA THR A 123 -2.35 9.12 11.59
C THR A 123 -3.49 9.44 12.55
N ASP A 124 -3.24 9.42 13.85
CA ASP A 124 -4.14 9.86 14.92
C ASP A 124 -3.81 11.27 15.43
N GLU A 125 -3.20 12.13 14.60
CA GLU A 125 -2.64 13.43 15.05
C GLU A 125 -3.66 14.34 15.76
N GLU A 126 -4.96 14.21 15.48
CA GLU A 126 -6.04 14.96 16.14
C GLU A 126 -6.66 14.19 17.33
N GLY A 127 -5.96 13.17 17.85
CA GLY A 127 -6.28 12.46 19.08
C GLY A 127 -7.19 11.23 18.93
N THR A 128 -7.58 10.89 17.70
CA THR A 128 -8.41 9.72 17.43
C THR A 128 -7.81 8.82 16.36
N GLU A 129 -7.83 7.49 16.56
CA GLU A 129 -7.38 6.52 15.56
C GLU A 129 -8.08 6.75 14.21
N SER A 130 -7.27 6.88 13.15
CA SER A 130 -7.74 6.87 11.76
C SER A 130 -8.14 5.46 11.36
N SER A 131 -9.35 5.28 10.84
CA SER A 131 -9.83 3.92 10.53
C SER A 131 -10.83 3.80 9.39
N HIS A 132 -10.96 2.59 8.85
CA HIS A 132 -11.91 2.28 7.78
C HIS A 132 -11.66 3.14 6.53
N ILE A 133 -10.41 3.20 6.10
CA ILE A 133 -9.99 4.00 4.94
C ILE A 133 -9.78 3.07 3.75
N LYS A 134 -10.37 3.43 2.61
CA LYS A 134 -10.31 2.63 1.37
C LYS A 134 -9.76 3.46 0.22
N LEU A 135 -8.59 3.08 -0.27
CA LEU A 135 -7.82 3.77 -1.31
C LEU A 135 -7.67 2.86 -2.55
N MET A 136 -8.63 2.95 -3.47
CA MET A 136 -8.72 2.06 -4.63
C MET A 136 -8.06 2.64 -5.88
N GLY A 137 -7.71 1.77 -6.85
CA GLY A 137 -6.98 2.18 -8.04
C GLY A 137 -5.51 2.51 -7.73
N THR A 138 -4.87 3.25 -8.63
CA THR A 138 -3.42 3.55 -8.54
C THR A 138 -3.17 4.95 -8.01
N LEU A 139 -2.62 5.02 -6.80
CA LEU A 139 -2.09 6.22 -6.17
C LEU A 139 -0.57 6.32 -6.42
N ILE A 140 -0.09 7.51 -6.79
CA ILE A 140 1.33 7.79 -6.99
C ILE A 140 1.78 8.87 -6.01
N LEU A 141 2.85 8.60 -5.26
CA LEU A 141 3.44 9.52 -4.29
C LEU A 141 4.88 9.87 -4.69
N TYR A 142 5.25 11.13 -4.44
CA TYR A 142 6.59 11.65 -4.73
C TYR A 142 7.53 11.74 -3.53
N ASP A 143 7.02 11.38 -2.37
CA ASP A 143 7.71 11.50 -1.10
C ASP A 143 7.53 10.23 -0.26
N ARG A 144 6.42 10.09 0.47
CA ARG A 144 6.23 9.00 1.44
C ARG A 144 4.80 8.52 1.53
N PHE A 145 4.62 7.24 1.83
CA PHE A 145 3.42 6.71 2.48
C PHE A 145 3.70 6.42 3.95
N GLY A 146 2.96 7.05 4.87
CA GLY A 146 3.12 6.90 6.32
C GLY A 146 1.82 6.45 6.98
N THR A 147 1.92 5.53 7.95
CA THR A 147 0.79 5.16 8.83
C THR A 147 1.22 5.14 10.28
N TYR A 148 0.34 5.53 11.19
CA TYR A 148 0.59 5.58 12.63
C TYR A 148 -0.72 5.49 13.40
N ASN A 149 -0.82 4.61 14.40
CA ASN A 149 -2.05 4.44 15.20
C ASN A 149 -3.31 4.46 14.30
N SER A 150 -3.35 3.53 13.35
CA SER A 150 -4.37 3.48 12.31
C SER A 150 -4.87 2.06 12.12
N ASN A 151 -6.10 1.90 11.64
CA ASN A 151 -6.77 0.60 11.68
C ASN A 151 -7.70 0.37 10.49
N ASN A 152 -7.69 -0.84 9.93
CA ASN A 152 -8.59 -1.25 8.86
C ASN A 152 -8.46 -0.33 7.62
N ILE A 153 -7.31 -0.45 6.98
CA ILE A 153 -6.92 0.37 5.82
C ILE A 153 -6.75 -0.55 4.62
N GLU A 154 -7.39 -0.23 3.50
CA GLU A 154 -7.27 -0.98 2.25
C GLU A 154 -6.66 -0.10 1.15
N VAL A 155 -5.57 -0.56 0.54
CA VAL A 155 -4.88 0.11 -0.57
C VAL A 155 -4.77 -0.85 -1.74
N ASP A 156 -5.24 -0.45 -2.92
CA ASP A 156 -5.19 -1.30 -4.12
C ASP A 156 -3.78 -1.24 -4.76
N SER A 157 -3.38 -0.08 -5.30
CA SER A 157 -2.07 0.08 -5.91
C SER A 157 -1.41 1.39 -5.47
N LEU A 158 -0.21 1.28 -4.91
CA LEU A 158 0.59 2.40 -4.43
C LEU A 158 1.97 2.38 -5.09
N ILE A 159 2.32 3.47 -5.77
CA ILE A 159 3.63 3.67 -6.40
C ILE A 159 4.31 4.86 -5.74
N ILE A 160 5.50 4.66 -5.18
CA ILE A 160 6.31 5.71 -4.57
C ILE A 160 7.56 5.90 -5.42
N LYS A 161 7.84 7.13 -5.84
CA LYS A 161 9.00 7.43 -6.70
C LYS A 161 9.54 8.84 -6.48
N SER A 162 10.81 9.06 -6.78
CA SER A 162 11.41 10.40 -6.71
C SER A 162 11.10 11.24 -7.94
N ASP A 163 10.76 12.50 -7.73
CA ASP A 163 10.70 13.56 -8.76
C ASP A 163 10.88 14.90 -8.04
N SER A 164 12.07 15.50 -8.14
CA SER A 164 12.39 16.73 -7.40
C SER A 164 11.56 17.94 -7.84
N THR A 165 10.90 17.89 -9.00
CA THR A 165 10.02 18.96 -9.48
C THR A 165 8.59 18.84 -8.93
N LYS A 166 8.22 17.66 -8.43
CA LYS A 166 6.89 17.36 -7.89
C LYS A 166 6.89 17.06 -6.39
N ASN A 167 8.05 16.72 -5.83
CA ASN A 167 8.23 16.66 -4.40
C ASN A 167 8.21 18.09 -3.83
N LEU A 168 7.31 18.37 -2.88
CA LEU A 168 7.12 19.72 -2.34
C LEU A 168 8.31 20.24 -1.52
N SER A 169 9.27 19.37 -1.19
CA SER A 169 10.52 19.72 -0.51
C SER A 169 11.75 19.52 -1.40
N ASN A 170 11.57 19.30 -2.71
CA ASN A 170 12.64 19.02 -3.68
C ASN A 170 13.52 17.81 -3.30
N ASN A 171 13.00 16.90 -2.51
CA ASN A 171 13.72 15.71 -2.03
C ASN A 171 13.46 14.50 -2.92
N ARG A 172 14.32 13.49 -2.77
CA ARG A 172 14.03 12.11 -3.18
C ARG A 172 13.00 11.51 -2.22
N SER A 173 12.38 10.43 -2.64
CA SER A 173 11.37 9.72 -1.85
C SER A 173 11.93 9.22 -0.52
N ARG A 174 11.07 9.22 0.50
CA ARG A 174 11.29 8.64 1.82
C ARG A 174 10.62 7.27 2.01
N GLY A 175 10.16 6.64 0.94
CA GLY A 175 9.67 5.26 0.94
C GLY A 175 8.30 5.06 1.60
N CYS A 176 8.10 3.85 2.12
CA CYS A 176 6.87 3.40 2.77
C CYS A 176 7.16 3.10 4.23
N HIS A 177 6.48 3.79 5.15
CA HIS A 177 6.66 3.64 6.59
C HIS A 177 5.35 3.26 7.26
N ILE A 178 5.24 2.01 7.67
CA ILE A 178 4.11 1.46 8.41
C ILE A 178 4.49 1.44 9.88
N TYR A 179 4.03 2.44 10.62
CA TYR A 179 4.57 2.74 11.94
C TYR A 179 3.70 2.22 13.08
N LYS A 180 4.15 2.46 14.31
CA LYS A 180 3.57 1.95 15.54
C LYS A 180 2.05 2.09 15.62
N GLY A 181 1.41 1.07 16.17
CA GLY A 181 -0.04 1.00 16.37
C GLY A 181 -0.87 0.85 15.09
N THR A 182 -0.24 0.64 13.93
CA THR A 182 -0.97 0.32 12.70
C THR A 182 -1.46 -1.13 12.72
N LYS A 183 -2.75 -1.34 12.48
CA LYS A 183 -3.40 -2.65 12.50
C LYS A 183 -4.28 -2.88 11.28
N PHE A 184 -4.34 -4.12 10.79
CA PHE A 184 -5.25 -4.52 9.71
C PHE A 184 -5.12 -3.63 8.44
N LEU A 185 -3.88 -3.33 8.04
CA LEU A 185 -3.56 -2.67 6.78
C LEU A 185 -3.40 -3.73 5.69
N LYS A 186 -4.06 -3.53 4.56
CA LYS A 186 -3.94 -4.37 3.37
C LYS A 186 -3.46 -3.53 2.20
N ILE A 187 -2.39 -3.94 1.54
CA ILE A 187 -1.90 -3.34 0.30
C ILE A 187 -1.83 -4.43 -0.76
N LYS A 188 -2.57 -4.30 -1.86
CA LYS A 188 -2.49 -5.31 -2.92
C LYS A 188 -1.21 -5.16 -3.75
N TYR A 189 -0.82 -3.94 -4.12
CA TYR A 189 0.43 -3.70 -4.84
C TYR A 189 1.16 -2.47 -4.30
N LEU A 190 2.42 -2.68 -3.88
CA LEU A 190 3.34 -1.63 -3.44
C LEU A 190 4.58 -1.62 -4.34
N GLU A 191 4.79 -0.55 -5.09
CA GLU A 191 6.01 -0.30 -5.84
C GLU A 191 6.79 0.87 -5.23
N ILE A 192 8.05 0.65 -4.89
CA ILE A 192 8.96 1.69 -4.41
C ILE A 192 10.12 1.77 -5.39
N GLN A 193 10.11 2.83 -6.20
CA GLN A 193 11.09 3.01 -7.26
C GLN A 193 12.43 3.52 -6.74
N ASP A 194 12.40 4.24 -5.62
CA ASP A 194 13.56 4.92 -5.05
C ASP A 194 13.38 5.20 -3.55
N LEU A 195 14.47 5.17 -2.78
CA LEU A 195 14.58 5.69 -1.42
C LEU A 195 15.86 6.53 -1.33
N GLY A 196 15.72 7.80 -0.96
CA GLY A 196 16.85 8.72 -0.81
C GLY A 196 17.57 8.67 0.55
N SER A 197 18.85 9.03 0.52
CA SER A 197 19.75 9.21 1.67
C SER A 197 20.66 10.46 1.54
N GLY A 198 21.55 10.68 2.52
CA GLY A 198 22.64 11.67 2.43
C GLY A 198 22.40 13.03 3.07
N GLY A 199 21.28 13.24 3.74
CA GLY A 199 20.97 14.49 4.44
C GLY A 199 20.08 14.28 5.66
N GLU A 200 20.04 15.27 6.55
CA GLU A 200 19.24 15.26 7.79
C GLU A 200 17.75 14.93 7.56
N GLN A 201 17.19 15.32 6.42
CA GLN A 201 15.81 15.01 6.07
C GLN A 201 15.54 13.50 5.89
N TYR A 202 16.59 12.71 5.69
CA TYR A 202 16.54 11.26 5.53
C TYR A 202 17.03 10.50 6.76
N LYS A 203 17.25 11.18 7.90
CA LYS A 203 17.88 10.55 9.06
C LYS A 203 17.15 9.33 9.59
N ASN A 204 15.82 9.31 9.47
CA ASN A 204 14.95 8.22 9.90
C ASN A 204 14.50 7.30 8.73
N ASN A 205 15.12 7.41 7.56
CA ASN A 205 14.78 6.56 6.42
C ASN A 205 15.62 5.27 6.44
N HIS A 206 15.22 4.25 7.19
CA HIS A 206 16.07 3.05 7.31
C HIS A 206 15.95 2.07 6.15
N ALA A 207 14.75 1.93 5.58
CA ALA A 207 14.47 0.98 4.50
C ALA A 207 13.48 1.58 3.48
N ALA A 208 13.42 1.01 2.27
CA ALA A 208 12.42 1.43 1.30
C ALA A 208 11.01 1.08 1.79
N LEU A 209 10.85 -0.14 2.32
CA LEU A 209 9.68 -0.54 3.11
C LEU A 209 10.10 -0.74 4.57
N ALA A 210 9.56 0.05 5.49
CA ALA A 210 9.78 -0.09 6.93
C ALA A 210 8.46 -0.40 7.64
N LEU A 211 8.40 -1.54 8.32
CA LEU A 211 7.38 -1.88 9.33
C LEU A 211 8.09 -1.89 10.68
N ASP A 212 7.91 -0.85 11.49
CA ASP A 212 8.53 -0.74 12.81
C ASP A 212 7.63 0.03 13.79
N GLY A 213 7.96 -0.02 15.09
CA GLY A 213 7.12 0.66 16.05
C GLY A 213 7.40 0.48 17.54
N LEU A 214 8.54 -0.12 17.92
CA LEU A 214 9.08 -0.30 19.28
C LEU A 214 8.00 -0.34 20.38
N TRP A 215 7.78 -1.53 20.96
CA TRP A 215 6.71 -1.84 21.94
C TRP A 215 5.29 -1.94 21.37
N ASN A 216 4.98 -1.26 20.27
CA ASN A 216 3.66 -1.31 19.64
C ASN A 216 3.79 -1.52 18.12
N ASN A 217 4.51 -2.58 17.75
CA ASN A 217 4.81 -2.89 16.36
C ASN A 217 3.54 -3.15 15.52
N PRO A 218 3.60 -2.91 14.20
CA PRO A 218 2.48 -3.18 13.30
C PRO A 218 1.94 -4.61 13.42
N GLU A 219 0.62 -4.76 13.30
CA GLU A 219 -0.06 -6.04 13.50
C GLU A 219 -1.07 -6.34 12.38
N ASN A 220 -1.11 -7.59 11.91
CA ASN A 220 -2.04 -8.02 10.87
C ASN A 220 -1.91 -7.21 9.58
N ILE A 221 -0.67 -6.87 9.20
CA ILE A 221 -0.37 -6.18 7.93
C ILE A 221 -0.31 -7.23 6.81
N THR A 222 -1.07 -7.04 5.74
CA THR A 222 -1.03 -7.89 4.55
C THR A 222 -0.56 -7.10 3.35
N ILE A 223 0.46 -7.57 2.63
CA ILE A 223 0.86 -7.02 1.34
C ILE A 223 0.93 -8.13 0.30
N ASP A 224 0.16 -8.03 -0.78
CA ASP A 224 0.13 -9.10 -1.79
C ASP A 224 1.40 -9.06 -2.66
N GLU A 225 1.83 -7.89 -3.11
CA GLU A 225 3.09 -7.75 -3.84
C GLU A 225 3.83 -6.46 -3.46
N VAL A 226 5.10 -6.61 -3.11
CA VAL A 226 6.06 -5.53 -2.93
C VAL A 226 7.14 -5.63 -4.02
N LEU A 227 7.33 -4.55 -4.76
CA LEU A 227 8.45 -4.36 -5.68
C LEU A 227 9.30 -3.16 -5.23
N ILE A 228 10.51 -3.42 -4.78
CA ILE A 228 11.52 -2.40 -4.47
C ILE A 228 12.55 -2.40 -5.60
N LYS A 229 12.54 -1.34 -6.43
CA LYS A 229 13.49 -1.22 -7.55
C LYS A 229 14.85 -0.71 -7.10
N SER A 230 14.87 0.19 -6.12
CA SER A 230 16.10 0.76 -5.58
C SER A 230 15.88 1.31 -4.18
N SER A 231 16.87 1.09 -3.32
CA SER A 231 16.98 1.72 -2.01
C SER A 231 18.43 2.15 -1.77
N ASP A 232 18.63 3.37 -1.29
CA ASP A 232 19.95 3.79 -0.83
C ASP A 232 20.41 3.01 0.42
N ARG A 233 19.48 2.46 1.19
CA ARG A 233 19.71 1.80 2.48
C ARG A 233 19.12 0.38 2.45
N HIS A 234 18.51 -0.14 3.51
CA HIS A 234 17.89 -1.47 3.46
C HIS A 234 16.80 -1.53 2.39
N GLY A 235 16.61 -2.70 1.78
CA GLY A 235 15.46 -2.90 0.89
C GLY A 235 14.17 -2.85 1.70
N ALA A 236 14.02 -3.77 2.66
CA ALA A 236 12.91 -3.80 3.60
C ALA A 236 13.38 -4.10 5.02
N TYR A 237 12.74 -3.46 6.00
CA TYR A 237 12.84 -3.78 7.42
C TYR A 237 11.45 -4.11 7.95
N VAL A 238 11.30 -5.29 8.55
CA VAL A 238 9.99 -5.80 8.97
C VAL A 238 10.03 -6.30 10.40
N THR A 239 9.22 -5.68 11.26
CA THR A 239 8.87 -6.15 12.60
C THR A 239 7.36 -6.35 12.76
N GLY A 240 6.94 -6.93 13.88
CA GLY A 240 5.53 -7.01 14.26
C GLY A 240 4.98 -8.42 14.38
N ASN A 241 3.65 -8.53 14.36
CA ASN A 241 2.98 -9.81 14.60
C ASN A 241 1.89 -10.07 13.57
N ASN A 242 1.75 -11.35 13.19
CA ASN A 242 0.71 -11.81 12.25
C ASN A 242 0.77 -11.09 10.88
N ASN A 243 1.95 -10.62 10.48
CA ASN A 243 2.11 -9.94 9.20
C ASN A 243 2.28 -10.97 8.08
N LYS A 244 1.68 -10.69 6.93
CA LYS A 244 1.77 -11.54 5.74
C LYS A 244 2.22 -10.75 4.52
N ILE A 245 3.33 -11.14 3.93
CA ILE A 245 3.79 -10.60 2.65
C ILE A 245 3.81 -11.74 1.66
N HIS A 246 2.90 -11.73 0.68
CA HIS A 246 2.80 -12.81 -0.28
C HIS A 246 4.01 -12.83 -1.22
N LYS A 247 4.37 -11.70 -1.81
CA LYS A 247 5.55 -11.61 -2.66
C LYS A 247 6.34 -10.35 -2.37
N ILE A 248 7.64 -10.49 -2.19
CA ILE A 248 8.57 -9.35 -2.11
C ILE A 248 9.72 -9.55 -3.10
N THR A 249 9.91 -8.57 -3.96
CA THR A 249 11.00 -8.50 -4.94
C THR A 249 11.84 -7.27 -4.64
N ILE A 250 13.12 -7.46 -4.34
CA ILE A 250 14.08 -6.38 -4.06
C ILE A 250 15.18 -6.45 -5.12
N GLU A 251 15.23 -5.46 -6.01
CA GLU A 251 16.15 -5.44 -7.14
C GLU A 251 17.49 -4.80 -6.80
N LYS A 252 17.48 -3.73 -5.99
CA LYS A 252 18.67 -3.02 -5.53
C LYS A 252 18.43 -2.41 -4.15
N TYR A 253 19.46 -2.46 -3.32
CA TYR A 253 19.49 -1.88 -1.98
C TYR A 253 20.94 -1.53 -1.65
N ALA A 254 21.19 -0.81 -0.55
CA ALA A 254 22.52 -0.30 -0.20
C ALA A 254 23.19 0.54 -1.30
N GLN A 255 22.40 1.30 -2.07
CA GLN A 255 22.90 2.07 -3.22
C GLN A 255 23.43 3.47 -2.84
N GLY A 256 23.25 3.89 -1.60
CA GLY A 256 23.57 5.24 -1.14
C GLY A 256 24.39 5.26 0.13
N THR A 257 24.15 6.25 0.98
CA THR A 257 24.97 6.49 2.18
C THR A 257 24.19 6.25 3.48
N MET A 258 24.93 5.89 4.52
CA MET A 258 24.46 5.79 5.90
C MET A 258 24.63 7.12 6.66
N ASP A 259 25.14 8.15 6.00
CA ASP A 259 25.27 9.48 6.60
C ASP A 259 23.93 9.96 7.17
N PHE A 260 24.01 10.58 8.34
CA PHE A 260 22.89 11.06 9.15
C PHE A 260 21.87 9.99 9.59
N MET A 261 22.11 8.71 9.32
CA MET A 261 21.20 7.65 9.77
C MET A 261 21.19 7.61 11.31
N THR A 262 19.99 7.76 11.88
CA THR A 262 19.76 7.60 13.32
C THR A 262 19.60 6.13 13.67
N GLY A 263 19.76 5.78 14.95
CA GLY A 263 19.47 4.43 15.43
C GLY A 263 18.05 4.00 15.06
N MET A 264 17.90 2.74 14.66
CA MET A 264 16.61 2.19 14.26
C MET A 264 15.88 1.57 15.45
N GLN A 265 14.55 1.57 15.38
CA GLN A 265 13.73 0.96 16.42
C GLN A 265 13.83 -0.57 16.40
N ASP A 266 13.73 -1.17 17.58
CA ASP A 266 13.85 -2.62 17.81
C ASP A 266 15.23 -3.24 17.50
N SER A 267 16.23 -2.44 17.08
CA SER A 267 17.60 -2.89 16.83
C SER A 267 18.59 -2.40 17.88
N GLN A 268 19.76 -3.03 17.95
CA GLN A 268 20.88 -2.47 18.72
C GLN A 268 21.51 -1.29 17.97
N LYS A 269 22.14 -0.38 18.70
CA LYS A 269 22.81 0.77 18.09
C LYS A 269 23.96 0.30 17.18
N GLY A 270 23.99 0.81 15.95
CA GLY A 270 24.98 0.48 14.93
C GLY A 270 24.48 -0.60 13.96
N GLU A 271 23.47 -1.38 14.34
CA GLU A 271 22.91 -2.41 13.46
C GLU A 271 22.14 -1.83 12.28
N GLU A 272 21.60 -0.62 12.43
CA GLU A 272 20.97 0.13 11.34
C GLU A 272 21.93 0.37 10.16
N GLN A 273 23.25 0.31 10.40
CA GLN A 273 24.30 0.50 9.40
C GLN A 273 24.73 -0.82 8.74
N ILE A 274 24.21 -1.96 9.18
CA ILE A 274 24.51 -3.27 8.58
C ILE A 274 23.43 -3.56 7.54
N LEU A 275 23.57 -2.93 6.37
CA LEU A 275 22.56 -2.95 5.33
C LEU A 275 22.26 -4.38 4.84
N SER A 276 21.01 -4.60 4.43
CA SER A 276 20.55 -5.87 3.90
C SER A 276 19.36 -5.68 2.96
N GLY A 277 19.09 -6.69 2.13
CA GLY A 277 17.96 -6.67 1.22
C GLY A 277 16.66 -6.72 2.02
N LEU A 278 16.49 -7.77 2.81
CA LEU A 278 15.39 -7.91 3.74
C LEU A 278 15.92 -8.16 5.15
N TRP A 279 15.58 -7.29 6.09
CA TRP A 279 15.79 -7.48 7.52
C TRP A 279 14.47 -7.79 8.20
N ILE A 280 14.39 -8.97 8.81
CA ILE A 280 13.25 -9.41 9.61
C ILE A 280 13.69 -9.44 11.08
N ASN A 281 13.01 -8.69 11.93
CA ASN A 281 13.35 -8.54 13.34
C ASN A 281 12.11 -8.58 14.23
N ARG A 282 12.15 -9.31 15.34
CA ARG A 282 11.02 -9.45 16.29
C ARG A 282 9.69 -9.76 15.59
N CYS A 283 9.73 -10.50 14.49
CA CYS A 283 8.54 -10.95 13.77
C CYS A 283 8.01 -12.23 14.40
N ASN A 284 6.74 -12.24 14.78
CA ASN A 284 6.11 -13.40 15.41
C ASN A 284 4.83 -13.77 14.65
N ASP A 285 4.69 -15.05 14.32
CA ASP A 285 3.60 -15.58 13.48
C ASP A 285 3.49 -14.86 12.12
N CYS A 286 4.61 -14.40 11.58
CA CYS A 286 4.64 -13.75 10.27
C CYS A 286 4.90 -14.77 9.15
N VAL A 287 4.41 -14.47 7.95
CA VAL A 287 4.60 -15.33 6.77
C VAL A 287 5.01 -14.50 5.56
N PHE A 288 6.09 -14.94 4.92
CA PHE A 288 6.54 -14.47 3.62
C PHE A 288 6.39 -15.63 2.65
N ASP A 289 5.50 -15.53 1.65
CA ASP A 289 5.28 -16.65 0.73
C ASP A 289 6.44 -16.77 -0.27
N GLU A 290 6.81 -15.68 -0.93
CA GLU A 290 7.91 -15.61 -1.89
C GLU A 290 8.81 -14.39 -1.59
N VAL A 291 10.10 -14.64 -1.36
CA VAL A 291 11.13 -13.62 -1.18
C VAL A 291 12.15 -13.75 -2.30
N TYR A 292 12.27 -12.72 -3.12
CA TYR A 292 13.34 -12.57 -4.10
C TYR A 292 14.16 -11.33 -3.78
N VAL A 293 15.45 -11.53 -3.50
CA VAL A 293 16.41 -10.43 -3.31
C VAL A 293 17.55 -10.64 -4.29
N LYS A 294 17.82 -9.61 -5.09
CA LYS A 294 18.85 -9.64 -6.13
C LYS A 294 20.20 -9.17 -5.58
N GLY A 295 21.29 -9.86 -5.91
CA GLY A 295 22.67 -9.40 -5.66
C GLY A 295 23.35 -10.06 -4.47
N GLU A 296 24.39 -9.43 -3.92
CA GLU A 296 25.20 -9.98 -2.81
C GLU A 296 25.44 -9.00 -1.65
N GLU A 297 25.02 -7.73 -1.73
CA GLU A 297 25.65 -6.68 -0.91
C GLU A 297 24.75 -5.97 0.10
N PRO A 298 25.17 -5.78 1.37
CA PRO A 298 26.15 -6.56 2.12
C PRO A 298 25.63 -7.97 2.47
N TYR A 299 24.32 -8.08 2.68
CA TYR A 299 23.63 -9.32 3.00
C TYR A 299 22.30 -9.36 2.26
N LEU A 300 21.90 -10.53 1.78
CA LEU A 300 20.58 -10.71 1.18
C LEU A 300 19.50 -10.65 2.26
N LEU A 301 19.72 -11.40 3.34
CA LEU A 301 18.82 -11.48 4.48
C LEU A 301 19.56 -11.14 5.76
N LYS A 302 18.87 -10.42 6.64
CA LYS A 302 19.20 -10.32 8.06
C LYS A 302 18.04 -10.88 8.87
N LEU A 303 18.27 -11.99 9.56
CA LEU A 303 17.28 -12.76 10.31
C LEU A 303 17.54 -12.62 11.81
N ASP A 304 16.83 -11.69 12.43
CA ASP A 304 17.08 -11.29 13.82
C ASP A 304 16.26 -12.11 14.84
N GLU A 305 16.36 -11.71 16.11
CA GLU A 305 15.66 -12.34 17.23
C GLU A 305 14.13 -12.37 17.07
N GLY A 306 13.49 -13.35 17.69
CA GLY A 306 12.04 -13.44 17.79
C GLY A 306 11.59 -14.41 18.88
N LYS A 307 10.28 -14.54 19.08
CA LYS A 307 9.74 -15.47 20.07
C LYS A 307 9.76 -16.89 19.51
N VAL A 308 10.51 -17.77 20.18
CA VAL A 308 10.72 -19.18 19.77
C VAL A 308 9.40 -19.95 19.62
N ASP A 309 8.39 -19.64 20.43
CA ASP A 309 7.07 -20.27 20.41
C ASP A 309 6.11 -19.69 19.35
N ARG A 310 6.57 -18.70 18.58
CA ARG A 310 5.77 -17.99 17.56
C ARG A 310 6.56 -17.81 16.27
N PRO A 311 6.85 -18.90 15.53
CA PRO A 311 7.79 -18.88 14.41
C PRO A 311 7.34 -17.96 13.27
N THR A 312 8.31 -17.39 12.56
CA THR A 312 8.10 -16.68 11.30
C THR A 312 8.60 -17.54 10.15
N PHE A 313 7.86 -17.60 9.04
CA PHE A 313 8.21 -18.44 7.90
C PHE A 313 8.53 -17.62 6.66
N ILE A 314 9.65 -17.95 6.02
CA ILE A 314 9.87 -17.68 4.59
C ILE A 314 9.61 -19.00 3.86
N ASN A 315 8.52 -19.07 3.09
CA ASN A 315 8.15 -20.31 2.41
C ASN A 315 9.09 -20.58 1.23
N GLU A 316 9.34 -19.59 0.37
CA GLU A 316 10.30 -19.69 -0.73
C GLU A 316 11.26 -18.50 -0.72
N LEU A 317 12.56 -18.78 -0.59
CA LEU A 317 13.64 -17.82 -0.81
C LEU A 317 14.23 -18.08 -2.20
N ILE A 318 14.07 -17.14 -3.11
CA ILE A 318 14.57 -17.21 -4.48
C ILE A 318 15.81 -16.33 -4.61
N LEU A 319 16.92 -16.95 -5.01
CA LEU A 319 18.22 -16.30 -5.19
C LEU A 319 18.55 -16.22 -6.69
N ASP A 320 19.19 -15.14 -7.13
CA ASP A 320 19.77 -15.05 -8.48
C ASP A 320 21.20 -15.61 -8.56
N LEU A 321 21.72 -16.10 -7.43
CA LEU A 321 23.07 -16.61 -7.26
C LEU A 321 23.05 -17.93 -6.46
N PRO A 322 24.10 -18.76 -6.57
CA PRO A 322 24.23 -19.94 -5.72
C PRO A 322 24.25 -19.58 -4.23
N TYR A 323 23.54 -20.35 -3.42
CA TYR A 323 23.48 -20.15 -1.98
C TYR A 323 24.86 -20.27 -1.32
N LYS A 324 25.16 -19.34 -0.42
CA LYS A 324 26.31 -19.36 0.50
C LYS A 324 25.82 -18.83 1.85
N ASP A 325 26.26 -19.45 2.95
CA ASP A 325 25.87 -19.01 4.30
C ASP A 325 26.20 -17.53 4.56
N THR A 326 27.29 -17.03 3.96
CA THR A 326 27.70 -15.63 4.07
C THR A 326 26.70 -14.61 3.50
N LEU A 327 25.70 -15.05 2.73
CA LEU A 327 24.65 -14.17 2.19
C LEU A 327 23.57 -13.85 3.25
N ILE A 328 23.52 -14.60 4.34
CA ILE A 328 22.54 -14.46 5.40
C ILE A 328 23.26 -14.11 6.70
N LEU A 329 22.79 -13.08 7.38
CA LEU A 329 23.18 -12.76 8.74
C LEU A 329 22.06 -13.17 9.68
N ASP A 330 22.27 -14.19 10.51
CA ASP A 330 21.26 -14.71 11.44
C ASP A 330 21.67 -14.56 12.90
N ASP A 331 20.72 -14.18 13.74
CA ASP A 331 20.89 -14.17 15.19
C ASP A 331 20.66 -15.56 15.78
N ARG A 332 21.41 -15.90 16.85
CA ARG A 332 21.28 -17.21 17.54
C ARG A 332 19.88 -17.47 18.10
N SER A 333 19.13 -16.42 18.36
CA SER A 333 17.77 -16.46 18.90
C SER A 333 16.69 -16.22 17.84
N THR A 334 17.06 -16.31 16.56
CA THR A 334 16.08 -16.17 15.47
C THR A 334 14.99 -17.25 15.55
N ASN A 335 13.74 -16.83 15.36
CA ASN A 335 12.58 -17.73 15.23
C ASN A 335 12.15 -17.89 13.75
N ILE A 336 13.00 -17.45 12.81
CA ILE A 336 12.69 -17.38 11.39
C ILE A 336 13.17 -18.65 10.71
N LEU A 337 12.27 -19.31 9.97
CA LEU A 337 12.53 -20.55 9.27
C LEU A 337 12.34 -20.37 7.77
N VAL A 338 13.41 -20.62 7.01
CA VAL A 338 13.36 -20.69 5.53
C VAL A 338 13.04 -22.12 5.14
N LYS A 339 11.85 -22.36 4.56
CA LYS A 339 11.41 -23.72 4.21
C LYS A 339 12.05 -24.26 2.94
N LYS A 340 12.30 -23.39 1.97
CA LYS A 340 12.81 -23.76 0.65
C LYS A 340 13.67 -22.65 0.08
N ILE A 341 14.85 -23.01 -0.40
CA ILE A 341 15.74 -22.13 -1.15
C ILE A 341 15.74 -22.57 -2.60
N LEU A 342 15.54 -21.62 -3.50
CA LEU A 342 15.49 -21.79 -4.95
C LEU A 342 16.57 -20.92 -5.59
N ASN A 343 17.17 -21.41 -6.67
CA ASN A 343 18.03 -20.61 -7.52
C ASN A 343 17.29 -20.31 -8.81
N LYS A 344 17.15 -19.04 -9.20
CA LYS A 344 16.41 -18.63 -10.39
C LYS A 344 17.05 -19.10 -11.70
N ASN A 345 18.34 -19.43 -11.66
CA ASN A 345 19.15 -19.78 -12.82
C ASN A 345 19.45 -21.29 -12.94
N ILE A 346 18.85 -22.13 -12.09
CA ILE A 346 18.95 -23.60 -12.10
C ILE A 346 17.54 -24.16 -12.06
#